data_AF-A0A2V2ZZ83-F1
#
_entry.id   AF-A0A2V2ZZ83-F1
#
_cell.length_a   1.000
_cell.length_b   1.000
_cell.length_c   1.000
_cell.angle_alpha   90.00
_cell.angle_beta   90.00
_cell.angle_gamma   90.00
#
_symmetry.space_group_name_H-M   'P 1'
#
loop_
_entity.id
_entity.type
_entity.pdbx_description
1 polymer ?
#
loop_
_entity_poly.entity_id
_entity_poly.type
_entity_poly.pdbx_seq_one_letter_code
_entity_poly.pdbx_strand_id
1 'polypeptide(L)'
;MKKKIILFFFLIISIFTFAQEFDFEGQYKYARILSSKNPDSSEIVLNKIIDSAWKRNLPEFLAKAYYLKSFNSYLRSDAEKSLDFADKALTIAIQSDYSIGKALAYRMQGTQYAKLGLLKESSASLRNALAEVKNNNTEEGHELKGMIYNSFLILLNKEQYKEKAYYSKSAIQEFQKLKNVSRRNELLISAYTNMGYNLSEVKKFREAKPYFVKALSLVGENNYYLRANILNDIGFSFSKQNKPDSAVLYYQKSLAIVDRYGFNEKKIEVTKNLEEAYAQLHDDTNTKKYKIENLKLKDSIAYNKAMAVNKTLSKKEESFNQQLNESHSVSKGLIIACLALIIILGAVIFKTLRLRKKHKEAVSRIYREGISPVIYEEDPQEISEDIQAKNTSTPTEIKISPEVEENILQGLKIFEENLEFNNKNISRYNLANTLDINTKYLSTVIKKHKKFNFNQYINHLRINYIINQLKNEPQYRKYKINHLAEITGYSSHSAFSLEFKKITGLHPSAFIKTLDEIS
;
A
#
# COMPACT_ATOMS: atom_id res chain seq x y z
N MET A 1 -12.07 -50.46 -46.02
CA MET A 1 -12.27 -49.86 -44.67
C MET A 1 -11.33 -50.40 -43.58
N LYS A 2 -10.85 -51.66 -43.62
CA LYS A 2 -9.99 -52.23 -42.56
C LYS A 2 -8.63 -51.55 -42.32
N LYS A 3 -7.98 -50.98 -43.35
CA LYS A 3 -6.68 -50.27 -43.20
C LYS A 3 -6.78 -48.90 -42.51
N LYS A 4 -7.93 -48.22 -42.56
CA LYS A 4 -8.12 -46.89 -41.90
C LYS A 4 -8.40 -47.01 -40.39
N ILE A 5 -8.97 -48.13 -39.94
CA ILE A 5 -9.26 -48.37 -38.52
C ILE A 5 -7.99 -48.70 -37.74
N ILE A 6 -7.05 -49.45 -38.33
CA ILE A 6 -5.75 -49.77 -37.70
C ILE A 6 -4.89 -48.51 -37.52
N LEU A 7 -4.93 -47.57 -38.49
CA LEU A 7 -4.19 -46.30 -38.39
C LEU A 7 -4.77 -45.39 -37.30
N PHE A 8 -6.10 -45.40 -37.12
CA PHE A 8 -6.78 -44.63 -36.07
C PHE A 8 -6.52 -45.22 -34.67
N PHE A 9 -6.45 -46.55 -34.56
CA PHE A 9 -6.07 -47.23 -33.31
C PHE A 9 -4.61 -46.98 -32.94
N PHE A 10 -3.70 -46.92 -33.92
CA PHE A 10 -2.30 -46.53 -33.69
C PHE A 10 -2.16 -45.06 -33.30
N LEU A 11 -2.99 -44.15 -33.83
CA LEU A 11 -2.97 -42.74 -33.43
C LEU A 11 -3.47 -42.55 -31.99
N ILE A 12 -4.53 -43.25 -31.58
CA ILE A 12 -5.02 -43.22 -30.19
C ILE A 12 -3.99 -43.85 -29.25
N ILE A 13 -3.35 -44.97 -29.61
CA ILE A 13 -2.30 -45.58 -28.79
C ILE A 13 -1.04 -44.69 -28.74
N SER A 14 -0.71 -43.92 -29.79
CA SER A 14 0.40 -42.95 -29.77
C SER A 14 0.13 -41.68 -28.94
N ILE A 15 -1.15 -41.36 -28.67
CA ILE A 15 -1.51 -40.31 -27.71
C ILE A 15 -1.39 -40.85 -26.26
N PHE A 16 -1.42 -42.18 -26.08
CA PHE A 16 -1.21 -42.86 -24.80
C PHE A 16 0.21 -43.42 -24.60
N THR A 17 1.14 -43.26 -25.57
CA THR A 17 2.55 -43.59 -25.34
C THR A 17 3.21 -42.52 -24.45
N PHE A 18 3.18 -42.78 -23.15
CA PHE A 18 4.07 -42.25 -22.11
C PHE A 18 4.27 -40.72 -22.11
N ALA A 19 3.25 -39.98 -21.69
CA ALA A 19 3.52 -38.82 -20.84
C ALA A 19 3.97 -39.37 -19.47
N GLN A 20 5.22 -39.82 -19.36
CA GLN A 20 5.79 -40.22 -18.08
C GLN A 20 5.64 -39.02 -17.13
N GLU A 21 4.86 -39.19 -16.06
CA GLU A 21 4.66 -38.14 -15.08
C GLU A 21 6.03 -37.77 -14.51
N PHE A 22 6.42 -36.50 -14.62
CA PHE A 22 7.74 -36.07 -14.17
C PHE A 22 7.78 -36.19 -12.65
N ASP A 23 8.57 -37.14 -12.13
CA ASP A 23 8.72 -37.38 -10.70
C ASP A 23 9.54 -36.25 -10.04
N PHE A 24 8.86 -35.14 -9.73
CA PHE A 24 9.48 -33.96 -9.14
C PHE A 24 10.18 -34.26 -7.81
N GLU A 25 9.55 -35.06 -6.95
CA GLU A 25 10.07 -35.33 -5.62
C GLU A 25 11.28 -36.27 -5.66
N GLY A 26 11.25 -37.31 -6.50
CA GLY A 26 12.41 -38.17 -6.74
C GLY A 26 13.57 -37.42 -7.37
N GLN A 27 13.32 -36.59 -8.40
CA GLN A 27 14.35 -35.76 -9.03
C GLN A 27 14.93 -34.74 -8.04
N TYR A 28 14.11 -34.10 -7.21
CA TYR A 28 14.58 -33.16 -6.19
C TYR A 28 15.44 -33.86 -5.12
N LYS A 29 15.01 -35.04 -4.63
CA LYS A 29 15.81 -35.87 -3.72
C LYS A 29 17.15 -36.26 -4.33
N TYR A 30 17.14 -36.65 -5.61
CA TYR A 30 18.36 -37.01 -6.34
C TYR A 30 19.30 -35.81 -6.50
N ALA A 31 18.79 -34.66 -6.93
CA ALA A 31 19.57 -33.42 -7.03
C ALA A 31 20.19 -33.03 -5.68
N ARG A 32 19.45 -33.18 -4.58
CA ARG A 32 19.93 -32.87 -3.23
C ARG A 32 21.07 -33.80 -2.79
N ILE A 33 20.99 -35.09 -3.11
CA ILE A 33 22.08 -36.05 -2.85
C ILE A 33 23.31 -35.67 -3.69
N LEU A 34 23.11 -35.21 -4.92
CA LEU A 34 24.22 -34.74 -5.77
C LEU A 34 24.85 -33.45 -5.24
N SER A 35 24.09 -32.53 -4.64
CA SER A 35 24.64 -31.26 -4.13
C SER A 35 25.84 -31.44 -3.20
N SER A 36 25.84 -32.47 -2.36
CA SER A 36 26.94 -32.75 -1.42
C SER A 36 28.09 -33.55 -2.03
N LYS A 37 27.90 -34.16 -3.21
CA LYS A 37 28.89 -35.00 -3.90
C LYS A 37 29.53 -34.29 -5.09
N ASN A 38 28.70 -33.71 -5.94
CA ASN A 38 29.04 -32.96 -7.13
C ASN A 38 27.94 -31.91 -7.41
N PRO A 39 28.12 -30.66 -6.94
CA PRO A 39 27.18 -29.57 -7.18
C PRO A 39 26.85 -29.34 -8.66
N ASP A 40 27.79 -29.60 -9.59
CA ASP A 40 27.58 -29.39 -11.03
C ASP A 40 26.61 -30.43 -11.61
N SER A 41 26.70 -31.68 -11.16
CA SER A 41 25.69 -32.70 -11.51
C SER A 41 24.31 -32.36 -10.96
N SER A 42 24.26 -31.77 -9.75
CA SER A 42 23.00 -31.30 -9.16
C SER A 42 22.34 -30.21 -10.02
N GLU A 43 23.11 -29.25 -10.53
CA GLU A 43 22.60 -28.16 -11.39
C GLU A 43 21.87 -28.68 -12.64
N ILE A 44 22.39 -29.74 -13.27
CA ILE A 44 21.78 -30.33 -14.47
C ILE A 44 20.37 -30.85 -14.15
N VAL A 45 20.22 -31.54 -13.02
CA VAL A 45 18.93 -32.07 -12.56
C VAL A 45 17.99 -30.92 -12.18
N LEU A 46 18.50 -29.90 -11.48
CA LEU A 46 17.72 -28.74 -11.07
C LEU A 46 17.18 -27.94 -12.24
N ASN A 47 17.93 -27.77 -13.32
CA ASN A 47 17.44 -27.09 -14.51
C ASN A 47 16.26 -27.85 -15.14
N LYS A 48 16.32 -29.18 -15.20
CA LYS A 48 15.19 -30.01 -15.67
C LYS A 48 13.95 -29.87 -14.78
N ILE A 49 14.14 -29.81 -13.46
CA ILE A 49 13.05 -29.56 -12.50
C ILE A 49 12.43 -28.18 -12.75
N ILE A 50 13.25 -27.13 -12.91
CA ILE A 50 12.78 -25.77 -13.14
C ILE A 50 11.98 -25.67 -14.43
N ASP A 51 12.50 -26.20 -15.54
CA ASP A 51 11.83 -26.15 -16.84
C ASP A 51 10.48 -26.87 -16.79
N SER A 52 10.44 -28.03 -16.13
CA SER A 52 9.23 -28.85 -16.01
C SER A 52 8.21 -28.22 -15.06
N ALA A 53 8.67 -27.66 -13.92
CA ALA A 53 7.81 -27.02 -12.93
C ALA A 53 7.22 -25.71 -13.45
N TRP A 54 8.00 -24.94 -14.23
CA TRP A 54 7.54 -23.71 -14.87
C TRP A 54 6.42 -24.00 -15.88
N LYS A 55 6.62 -25.00 -16.77
CA LYS A 55 5.61 -25.41 -17.75
C LYS A 55 4.32 -25.91 -17.13
N ARG A 56 4.38 -26.48 -15.92
CA ARG A 56 3.24 -27.06 -15.19
C ARG A 56 2.68 -26.13 -14.11
N ASN A 57 3.20 -24.92 -13.98
CA ASN A 57 2.83 -23.94 -12.94
C ASN A 57 2.89 -24.52 -11.51
N LEU A 58 4.01 -25.16 -11.16
CA LEU A 58 4.25 -25.77 -9.84
C LEU A 58 5.24 -24.93 -9.02
N PRO A 59 4.79 -23.84 -8.36
CA PRO A 59 5.67 -22.90 -7.67
C PRO A 59 6.45 -23.53 -6.50
N GLU A 60 5.90 -24.57 -5.85
CA GLU A 60 6.58 -25.28 -4.77
C GLU A 60 7.90 -25.90 -5.23
N PHE A 61 7.89 -26.60 -6.38
CA PHE A 61 9.10 -27.21 -6.94
C PHE A 61 10.05 -26.18 -7.55
N LEU A 62 9.54 -25.06 -8.07
CA LEU A 62 10.39 -23.94 -8.47
C LEU A 62 11.14 -23.35 -7.27
N ALA A 63 10.43 -23.08 -6.16
CA ALA A 63 11.03 -22.56 -4.94
C ALA A 63 12.08 -23.54 -4.36
N LYS A 64 11.74 -24.85 -4.27
CA LYS A 64 12.69 -25.90 -3.83
C LYS A 64 13.93 -25.98 -4.74
N ALA A 65 13.74 -25.93 -6.06
CA ALA A 65 14.86 -25.99 -7.00
C ALA A 65 15.79 -24.78 -6.90
N TYR A 66 15.24 -23.56 -6.82
CA TYR A 66 16.05 -22.35 -6.63
C TYR A 66 16.75 -22.31 -5.26
N TYR A 67 16.09 -22.78 -4.20
CA TYR A 67 16.73 -23.00 -2.90
C TYR A 67 17.97 -23.91 -3.04
N LEU A 68 17.85 -25.02 -3.77
CA LEU A 68 18.97 -25.95 -3.91
C LEU A 68 20.08 -25.40 -4.82
N LYS A 69 19.76 -24.60 -5.84
CA LYS A 69 20.78 -23.82 -6.61
C LYS A 69 21.50 -22.81 -5.71
N SER A 70 20.77 -22.17 -4.80
CA SER A 70 21.36 -21.28 -3.79
C SER A 70 22.31 -22.03 -2.86
N PHE A 71 21.93 -23.24 -2.43
CA PHE A 71 22.78 -24.11 -1.63
C PHE A 71 24.02 -24.61 -2.40
N ASN A 72 23.88 -25.01 -3.68
CA ASN A 72 25.02 -25.39 -4.52
C ASN A 72 26.01 -24.23 -4.66
N SER A 73 25.50 -23.01 -4.88
CA SER A 73 26.34 -21.80 -4.97
C SER A 73 27.03 -21.49 -3.65
N TYR A 74 26.34 -21.66 -2.52
CA TYR A 74 26.93 -21.56 -1.18
C TYR A 74 28.13 -22.50 -1.00
N LEU A 75 27.99 -23.77 -1.42
CA LEU A 75 29.06 -24.78 -1.35
C LEU A 75 30.24 -24.44 -2.27
N ARG A 76 30.00 -23.81 -3.41
CA ARG A 76 31.06 -23.29 -4.30
C ARG A 76 31.66 -21.97 -3.83
N SER A 77 31.22 -21.43 -2.68
CA SER A 77 31.59 -20.11 -2.18
C SER A 77 31.27 -18.96 -3.15
N ASP A 78 30.25 -19.14 -3.99
CA ASP A 78 29.67 -18.09 -4.85
C ASP A 78 28.52 -17.43 -4.08
N ALA A 79 28.90 -16.48 -3.20
CA ALA A 79 27.98 -15.80 -2.31
C ALA A 79 26.92 -14.98 -3.07
N GLU A 80 27.30 -14.40 -4.21
CA GLU A 80 26.42 -13.60 -5.06
C GLU A 80 25.30 -14.47 -5.64
N LYS A 81 25.65 -15.57 -6.33
CA LYS A 81 24.63 -16.47 -6.87
C LYS A 81 23.82 -17.14 -5.78
N SER A 82 24.42 -17.42 -4.62
CA SER A 82 23.71 -17.99 -3.48
C SER A 82 22.57 -17.07 -3.01
N LEU A 83 22.84 -15.77 -2.84
CA LEU A 83 21.81 -14.80 -2.47
C LEU A 83 20.80 -14.58 -3.60
N ASP A 84 21.24 -14.43 -4.84
CA ASP A 84 20.34 -14.22 -5.99
C ASP A 84 19.35 -15.38 -6.17
N PHE A 85 19.80 -16.63 -6.03
CA PHE A 85 18.91 -17.79 -6.08
C PHE A 85 18.02 -17.91 -4.84
N ALA A 86 18.50 -17.50 -3.65
CA ALA A 86 17.66 -17.45 -2.46
C ALA A 86 16.54 -16.42 -2.61
N ASP A 87 16.84 -15.24 -3.18
CA ASP A 87 15.85 -14.19 -3.45
C ASP A 87 14.81 -14.64 -4.48
N LYS A 88 15.23 -15.37 -5.52
CA LYS A 88 14.30 -15.99 -6.49
C LYS A 88 13.37 -17.00 -5.81
N ALA A 89 13.93 -17.88 -4.97
CA ALA A 89 13.13 -18.84 -4.21
C ALA A 89 12.13 -18.15 -3.28
N LEU A 90 12.57 -17.09 -2.59
CA LEU A 90 11.72 -16.29 -1.70
C LEU A 90 10.58 -15.60 -2.45
N THR A 91 10.89 -14.99 -3.59
CA THR A 91 9.90 -14.28 -4.42
C THR A 91 8.79 -15.22 -4.88
N ILE A 92 9.16 -16.38 -5.42
CA ILE A 92 8.22 -17.41 -5.86
C ILE A 92 7.37 -17.89 -4.67
N ALA A 93 8.01 -18.16 -3.52
CA ALA A 93 7.31 -18.64 -2.34
C ALA A 93 6.37 -17.59 -1.71
N ILE A 94 6.67 -16.30 -1.82
CA ILE A 94 5.77 -15.22 -1.39
C ILE A 94 4.56 -15.14 -2.32
N GLN A 95 4.79 -15.16 -3.64
CA GLN A 95 3.73 -15.07 -4.64
C GLN A 95 2.77 -16.27 -4.60
N SER A 96 3.25 -17.45 -4.20
CA SER A 96 2.44 -18.67 -4.10
C SER A 96 2.00 -19.02 -2.67
N ASP A 97 2.20 -18.11 -1.72
CA ASP A 97 1.96 -18.33 -0.28
C ASP A 97 2.51 -19.65 0.29
N TYR A 98 3.72 -20.04 -0.15
CA TYR A 98 4.34 -21.31 0.22
C TYR A 98 5.30 -21.15 1.41
N SER A 99 4.81 -21.32 2.64
CA SER A 99 5.58 -21.12 3.88
C SER A 99 6.88 -21.92 3.96
N ILE A 100 6.89 -23.19 3.52
CA ILE A 100 8.13 -23.99 3.53
C ILE A 100 9.16 -23.41 2.57
N GLY A 101 8.75 -22.94 1.40
CA GLY A 101 9.62 -22.24 0.45
C GLY A 101 10.19 -20.95 1.03
N LYS A 102 9.36 -20.14 1.71
CA LYS A 102 9.80 -18.92 2.42
C LYS A 102 10.86 -19.27 3.46
N ALA A 103 10.61 -20.29 4.28
CA ALA A 103 11.54 -20.74 5.32
C ALA A 103 12.87 -21.25 4.75
N LEU A 104 12.84 -22.03 3.66
CA LEU A 104 14.04 -22.49 2.96
C LEU A 104 14.88 -21.33 2.42
N ALA A 105 14.23 -20.35 1.79
CA ALA A 105 14.90 -19.18 1.23
C ALA A 105 15.50 -18.28 2.32
N TYR A 106 14.72 -17.95 3.35
CA TYR A 106 15.20 -17.19 4.51
C TYR A 106 16.35 -17.89 5.23
N ARG A 107 16.31 -19.22 5.36
CA ARG A 107 17.41 -19.99 5.95
C ARG A 107 18.69 -19.84 5.13
N MET A 108 18.59 -19.88 3.79
CA MET A 108 19.75 -19.71 2.92
C MET A 108 20.33 -18.29 2.98
N GLN A 109 19.47 -17.26 2.91
CA GLN A 109 19.91 -15.88 3.12
C GLN A 109 20.62 -15.73 4.46
N GLY A 110 20.01 -16.25 5.54
CA GLY A 110 20.59 -16.20 6.88
C GLY A 110 21.96 -16.87 6.95
N THR A 111 22.09 -18.07 6.39
CA THR A 111 23.35 -18.82 6.37
C THR A 111 24.43 -18.09 5.57
N GLN A 112 24.07 -17.53 4.41
CA GLN A 112 25.01 -16.80 3.56
C GLN A 112 25.43 -15.46 4.17
N TYR A 113 24.51 -14.72 4.78
CA TYR A 113 24.83 -13.50 5.53
C TYR A 113 25.79 -13.76 6.69
N ALA A 114 25.63 -14.88 7.41
CA ALA A 114 26.56 -15.27 8.47
C ALA A 114 27.98 -15.47 7.91
N LYS A 115 28.12 -16.17 6.78
CA LYS A 115 29.41 -16.37 6.09
C LYS A 115 30.04 -15.06 5.63
N LEU A 116 29.22 -14.09 5.23
CA LEU A 116 29.65 -12.73 4.89
C LEU A 116 30.00 -11.86 6.11
N GLY A 117 29.64 -12.26 7.33
CA GLY A 117 29.84 -11.49 8.55
C GLY A 117 28.72 -10.49 8.86
N LEU A 118 27.62 -10.54 8.11
CA LEU A 118 26.42 -9.71 8.30
C LEU A 118 25.52 -10.35 9.36
N LEU A 119 25.96 -10.32 10.62
CA LEU A 119 25.35 -11.10 11.71
C LEU A 119 23.92 -10.64 12.05
N LYS A 120 23.63 -9.33 11.94
CA LYS A 120 22.30 -8.77 12.23
C LYS A 120 21.29 -9.25 11.19
N GLU A 121 21.65 -9.15 9.92
CA GLU A 121 20.88 -9.60 8.77
C GLU A 121 20.64 -11.10 8.83
N SER A 122 21.70 -11.85 9.13
CA SER A 122 21.61 -13.29 9.30
C SER A 122 20.62 -13.68 10.39
N SER A 123 20.73 -13.05 11.57
CA SER A 123 19.82 -13.29 12.69
C SER A 123 18.36 -12.99 12.33
N ALA A 124 18.12 -11.87 11.63
CA ALA A 124 16.79 -11.50 11.17
C ALA A 124 16.22 -12.54 10.18
N SER A 125 16.99 -12.91 9.15
CA SER A 125 16.58 -13.92 8.17
C SER A 125 16.30 -15.28 8.83
N LEU A 126 17.16 -15.75 9.75
CA LEU A 126 16.93 -17.03 10.43
C LEU A 126 15.70 -17.00 11.36
N ARG A 127 15.39 -15.86 11.99
CA ARG A 127 14.15 -15.70 12.77
C ARG A 127 12.91 -15.74 11.88
N ASN A 128 12.95 -15.08 10.72
CA ASN A 128 11.87 -15.16 9.74
C ASN A 128 11.69 -16.60 9.25
N ALA A 129 12.78 -17.31 8.97
CA ALA A 129 12.72 -18.72 8.60
C ALA A 129 12.03 -19.57 9.67
N LEU A 130 12.38 -19.38 10.95
CA LEU A 130 11.79 -20.12 12.06
C LEU A 130 10.30 -19.78 12.25
N ALA A 131 9.91 -18.51 12.06
CA ALA A 131 8.54 -18.05 12.21
C ALA A 131 7.59 -18.76 11.22
N GLU A 132 8.00 -18.91 9.96
CA GLU A 132 7.24 -19.58 8.90
C GLU A 132 6.92 -21.06 9.20
N VAL A 133 7.77 -21.74 9.98
CA VAL A 133 7.59 -23.19 10.29
C VAL A 133 7.42 -23.49 11.78
N LYS A 134 7.27 -22.49 12.64
CA LYS A 134 7.21 -22.67 14.10
C LYS A 134 6.11 -23.65 14.51
N ASN A 135 4.94 -23.54 13.90
CA ASN A 135 3.76 -24.36 14.20
C ASN A 135 3.60 -25.55 13.24
N ASN A 136 4.56 -25.76 12.32
CA ASN A 136 4.50 -26.85 11.36
C ASN A 136 5.07 -28.14 11.98
N ASN A 137 4.20 -29.12 12.20
CA ASN A 137 4.53 -30.43 12.78
C ASN A 137 4.55 -31.57 11.74
N THR A 138 4.66 -31.22 10.46
CA THR A 138 4.93 -32.21 9.41
C THR A 138 6.38 -32.69 9.46
N GLU A 139 6.68 -33.79 8.75
CA GLU A 139 8.05 -34.28 8.62
C GLU A 139 9.00 -33.22 8.01
N GLU A 140 8.54 -32.51 6.98
CA GLU A 140 9.29 -31.42 6.35
C GLU A 140 9.46 -30.21 7.30
N GLY A 141 8.46 -29.91 8.12
CA GLY A 141 8.54 -28.88 9.16
C GLY A 141 9.59 -29.20 10.24
N HIS A 142 9.65 -30.44 10.70
CA HIS A 142 10.68 -30.90 11.64
C HIS A 142 12.08 -30.87 11.03
N GLU A 143 12.23 -31.33 9.78
CA GLU A 143 13.50 -31.23 9.04
C GLU A 143 13.97 -29.77 8.99
N LEU A 144 13.09 -28.85 8.58
CA LEU A 144 13.47 -27.46 8.38
C LEU A 144 13.76 -26.73 9.69
N LYS A 145 12.99 -26.97 10.77
CA LYS A 145 13.30 -26.43 12.10
C LYS A 145 14.68 -26.88 12.57
N GLY A 146 15.01 -28.17 12.42
CA GLY A 146 16.34 -28.67 12.77
C GLY A 146 17.47 -28.02 11.96
N MET A 147 17.26 -27.83 10.66
CA MET A 147 18.22 -27.13 9.79
C MET A 147 18.39 -25.66 10.16
N ILE A 148 17.31 -24.96 10.54
CA ILE A 148 17.35 -23.57 10.99
C ILE A 148 18.09 -23.45 12.33
N TYR A 149 17.83 -24.35 13.29
CA TYR A 149 18.58 -24.38 14.55
C TYR A 149 20.08 -24.61 14.33
N ASN A 150 20.46 -25.52 13.44
CA ASN A 150 21.87 -25.66 13.04
C ASN A 150 22.43 -24.38 12.42
N SER A 151 21.64 -23.64 11.63
CA SER A 151 22.09 -22.40 10.99
C SER A 151 22.33 -21.28 12.02
N PHE A 152 21.55 -21.23 13.12
CA PHE A 152 21.79 -20.29 14.23
C PHE A 152 23.14 -20.50 14.91
N LEU A 153 23.70 -21.72 14.92
CA LEU A 153 25.00 -22.00 15.55
C LEU A 153 26.14 -21.20 14.94
N ILE A 154 26.05 -20.84 13.65
CA ILE A 154 27.07 -20.06 12.93
C ILE A 154 27.21 -18.65 13.51
N LEU A 155 26.15 -18.12 14.12
CA LEU A 155 26.12 -16.77 14.71
C LEU A 155 26.72 -16.69 16.11
N LEU A 156 26.94 -17.83 16.75
CA LEU A 156 27.27 -17.87 18.16
C LEU A 156 28.77 -18.06 18.37
N ASN A 157 29.34 -17.25 19.26
CA ASN A 157 30.73 -17.39 19.68
C ASN A 157 30.86 -18.38 20.85
N LYS A 158 32.09 -18.63 21.32
CA LYS A 158 32.38 -19.56 22.43
C LYS A 158 31.78 -19.14 23.79
N GLU A 159 31.48 -17.86 23.98
CA GLU A 159 30.96 -17.31 25.24
C GLU A 159 29.45 -17.58 25.38
N GLN A 160 28.77 -17.76 24.26
CA GLN A 160 27.33 -18.06 24.16
C GLN A 160 27.05 -19.58 24.17
N TYR A 161 27.72 -20.31 25.07
CA TYR A 161 27.61 -21.77 25.11
C TYR A 161 26.20 -22.27 25.45
N LYS A 162 25.45 -21.55 26.30
CA LYS A 162 24.09 -21.95 26.68
C LYS A 162 23.17 -21.96 25.46
N GLU A 163 23.27 -20.95 24.61
CA GLU A 163 22.54 -20.80 23.36
C GLU A 163 22.99 -21.86 22.34
N LYS A 164 24.30 -22.11 22.21
CA LYS A 164 24.83 -23.20 21.36
C LYS A 164 24.25 -24.55 21.76
N ALA A 165 24.28 -24.86 23.06
CA ALA A 165 23.75 -26.11 23.59
C ALA A 165 22.23 -26.22 23.34
N TYR A 166 21.48 -25.13 23.51
CA TYR A 166 20.06 -25.07 23.19
C TYR A 166 19.82 -25.43 21.71
N TYR A 167 20.42 -24.72 20.77
CA TYR A 167 20.19 -24.94 19.35
C TYR A 167 20.67 -26.32 18.88
N SER A 168 21.82 -26.80 19.34
CA SER A 168 22.28 -28.17 19.03
C SER A 168 21.30 -29.22 19.54
N LYS A 169 20.80 -29.09 20.78
CA LYS A 169 19.82 -30.02 21.35
C LYS A 169 18.49 -29.97 20.59
N SER A 170 17.99 -28.77 20.29
CA SER A 170 16.75 -28.59 19.54
C SER A 170 16.87 -29.16 18.12
N ALA A 171 18.00 -29.00 17.44
CA ALA A 171 18.23 -29.61 16.13
C ALA A 171 18.15 -31.14 16.19
N ILE A 172 18.84 -31.77 17.15
CA ILE A 172 18.80 -33.23 17.35
C ILE A 172 17.37 -33.69 17.63
N GLN A 173 16.64 -33.00 18.51
CA GLN A 173 15.26 -33.37 18.87
C GLN A 173 14.31 -33.28 17.68
N GLU A 174 14.41 -32.23 16.85
CA GLU A 174 13.58 -32.10 15.66
C GLU A 174 13.92 -33.18 14.62
N PHE A 175 15.21 -33.45 14.38
CA PHE A 175 15.60 -34.51 13.44
C PHE A 175 15.16 -35.90 13.91
N GLN A 176 15.17 -36.18 15.21
CA GLN A 176 14.70 -37.46 15.75
C GLN A 176 13.20 -37.74 15.47
N LYS A 177 12.40 -36.70 15.21
CA LYS A 177 10.97 -36.85 14.87
C LYS A 177 10.73 -37.29 13.42
N LEU A 178 11.75 -37.30 12.56
CA LEU A 178 11.62 -37.77 11.17
C LEU A 178 11.38 -39.28 11.13
N LYS A 179 10.42 -39.69 10.29
CA LYS A 179 10.06 -41.10 10.07
C LYS A 179 11.04 -41.75 9.09
N ASN A 180 11.48 -41.00 8.08
CA ASN A 180 12.47 -41.45 7.12
C ASN A 180 13.84 -41.63 7.79
N VAL A 181 14.19 -42.88 8.11
CA VAL A 181 15.42 -43.24 8.83
C VAL A 181 16.67 -42.78 8.09
N SER A 182 16.71 -42.92 6.76
CA SER A 182 17.85 -42.53 5.94
C SER A 182 18.08 -41.02 6.03
N ARG A 183 17.02 -40.23 5.81
CA ARG A 183 17.10 -38.76 5.88
C ARG A 183 17.40 -38.25 7.29
N ARG A 184 16.75 -38.85 8.30
CA ARG A 184 17.02 -38.57 9.71
C ARG A 184 18.50 -38.76 10.04
N ASN A 185 19.07 -39.90 9.66
CA ASN A 185 20.46 -40.22 9.95
C ASN A 185 21.41 -39.26 9.24
N GLU A 186 21.13 -38.90 7.99
CA GLU A 186 21.90 -37.91 7.23
C GLU A 186 22.00 -36.56 7.97
N LEU A 187 20.87 -36.06 8.49
CA LEU A 187 20.80 -34.78 9.21
C LEU A 187 21.41 -34.85 10.61
N LEU A 188 21.24 -35.98 11.31
CA LEU A 188 21.78 -36.20 12.65
C LEU A 188 23.31 -36.22 12.68
N ILE A 189 23.99 -36.59 11.59
CA ILE A 189 25.45 -36.54 11.50
C ILE A 189 25.95 -35.13 11.83
N SER A 190 25.41 -34.12 11.15
CA SER A 190 25.83 -32.72 11.35
C SER A 190 25.44 -32.23 12.75
N ALA A 191 24.25 -32.59 13.24
CA ALA A 191 23.78 -32.17 14.55
C ALA A 191 24.62 -32.75 15.70
N TYR A 192 25.00 -34.03 15.62
CA TYR A 192 25.89 -34.67 16.60
C TYR A 192 27.32 -34.12 16.51
N THR A 193 27.82 -33.86 15.31
CA THR A 193 29.14 -33.24 15.11
C THR A 193 29.19 -31.86 15.78
N ASN A 194 28.18 -31.01 15.52
CA ASN A 194 28.06 -29.69 16.15
C ASN A 194 28.00 -29.78 17.68
N MET A 195 27.24 -30.73 18.23
CA MET A 195 27.16 -30.92 19.68
C MET A 195 28.52 -31.33 20.28
N GLY A 196 29.24 -32.25 19.62
CA GLY A 196 30.58 -32.67 20.04
C GLY A 196 31.59 -31.53 19.99
N TYR A 197 31.55 -30.71 18.94
CA TYR A 197 32.37 -29.51 18.80
C TYR A 197 32.08 -28.49 19.92
N ASN A 198 30.80 -28.13 20.12
CA ASN A 198 30.37 -27.15 21.12
C ASN A 198 30.76 -27.58 22.55
N LEU A 199 30.63 -28.86 22.88
CA LEU A 199 31.09 -29.41 24.16
C LEU A 199 32.61 -29.36 24.30
N SER A 200 33.35 -29.58 23.21
CA SER A 200 34.82 -29.50 23.19
C SER A 200 35.33 -28.07 23.39
N GLU A 201 34.65 -27.06 22.85
CA GLU A 201 34.98 -25.64 23.07
C GLU A 201 34.99 -25.27 24.56
N VAL A 202 34.05 -25.82 25.33
CA VAL A 202 33.95 -25.62 26.79
C VAL A 202 34.62 -26.72 27.62
N LYS A 203 35.53 -27.48 27.00
CA LYS A 203 36.34 -28.52 27.64
C LYS A 203 35.57 -29.68 28.28
N LYS A 204 34.31 -29.90 27.88
CA LYS A 204 33.47 -31.04 28.32
C LYS A 204 33.74 -32.29 27.47
N PHE A 205 34.99 -32.74 27.41
CA PHE A 205 35.43 -33.78 26.47
C PHE A 205 34.78 -35.15 26.66
N ARG A 206 34.51 -35.53 27.93
CA ARG A 206 33.79 -36.78 28.25
C ARG A 206 32.37 -36.79 27.67
N GLU A 207 31.68 -35.66 27.73
CA GLU A 207 30.35 -35.48 27.15
C GLU A 207 30.41 -35.38 25.61
N ALA A 208 31.47 -34.79 25.05
CA ALA A 208 31.64 -34.63 23.59
C ALA A 208 31.85 -35.96 22.87
N LYS A 209 32.68 -36.85 23.43
CA LYS A 209 33.08 -38.14 22.83
C LYS A 209 31.89 -38.97 22.28
N PRO A 210 30.81 -39.25 23.03
CA PRO A 210 29.70 -40.06 22.51
C PRO A 210 29.00 -39.43 21.30
N TYR A 211 28.99 -38.10 21.16
CA TYR A 211 28.42 -37.44 19.98
C TYR A 211 29.27 -37.65 18.73
N PHE A 212 30.61 -37.55 18.84
CA PHE A 212 31.50 -37.87 17.72
C PHE A 212 31.40 -39.35 17.31
N VAL A 213 31.28 -40.26 18.28
CA VAL A 213 31.08 -41.70 17.99
C VAL A 213 29.77 -41.92 17.22
N LYS A 214 28.67 -41.29 17.65
CA LYS A 214 27.39 -41.36 16.94
C LYS A 214 27.51 -40.80 15.51
N ALA A 215 28.16 -39.65 15.34
CA ALA A 215 28.36 -39.05 14.02
C ALA A 215 29.17 -39.98 13.08
N LEU A 216 30.27 -40.56 13.57
CA LEU A 216 31.08 -41.51 12.80
C LEU A 216 30.31 -42.79 12.44
N SER A 217 29.47 -43.30 13.34
CA SER A 217 28.65 -44.49 13.05
C SER A 217 27.59 -44.25 11.96
N LEU A 218 27.12 -43.01 11.82
CA LEU A 218 26.05 -42.66 10.87
C LEU A 218 26.58 -42.22 9.50
N VAL A 219 27.76 -41.60 9.43
CA VAL A 219 28.29 -41.03 8.17
C VAL A 219 28.69 -42.08 7.13
N GLY A 220 28.97 -43.31 7.57
CA GLY A 220 29.41 -44.40 6.70
C GLY A 220 30.69 -44.07 5.92
N GLU A 221 30.90 -44.76 4.80
CA GLU A 221 32.11 -44.60 3.97
C GLU A 221 31.94 -43.66 2.77
N ASN A 222 30.70 -43.34 2.40
CA ASN A 222 30.38 -42.66 1.13
C ASN A 222 30.16 -41.15 1.24
N ASN A 223 30.13 -40.59 2.45
CA ASN A 223 29.92 -39.15 2.67
C ASN A 223 31.23 -38.47 3.11
N TYR A 224 32.12 -38.26 2.13
CA TYR A 224 33.49 -37.79 2.34
C TYR A 224 33.56 -36.41 3.02
N TYR A 225 32.70 -35.47 2.62
CA TYR A 225 32.68 -34.13 3.19
C TYR A 225 32.34 -34.14 4.69
N LEU A 226 31.23 -34.81 5.08
CA LEU A 226 30.85 -34.92 6.48
C LEU A 226 31.88 -35.71 7.29
N ARG A 227 32.48 -36.76 6.70
CA ARG A 227 33.55 -37.52 7.35
C ARG A 227 34.79 -36.67 7.63
N ALA A 228 35.21 -35.84 6.67
CA ALA A 228 36.29 -34.89 6.87
C ALA A 228 35.98 -33.87 7.98
N ASN A 229 34.74 -33.38 8.05
CA ASN A 229 34.29 -32.49 9.12
C ASN A 229 34.38 -33.16 10.50
N ILE A 230 33.85 -34.37 10.65
CA ILE A 230 33.90 -35.09 11.93
C ILE A 230 35.34 -35.33 12.38
N LEU A 231 36.23 -35.74 11.45
CA LEU A 231 37.64 -35.98 11.76
C LEU A 231 38.34 -34.69 12.20
N ASN A 232 38.09 -33.58 11.52
CA ASN A 232 38.60 -32.28 11.92
C ASN A 232 38.12 -31.89 13.32
N ASP A 233 36.84 -32.07 13.64
CA ASP A 233 36.29 -31.64 14.92
C ASP A 233 36.73 -32.55 16.08
N ILE A 234 37.02 -33.83 15.81
CA ILE A 234 37.72 -34.71 16.73
C ILE A 234 39.15 -34.22 16.98
N GLY A 235 39.87 -33.83 15.91
CA GLY A 235 41.20 -33.22 16.02
C GLY A 235 41.18 -31.96 16.88
N PHE A 236 40.18 -31.10 16.70
CA PHE A 236 39.93 -29.92 17.53
C PHE A 236 39.71 -30.29 18.99
N SER A 237 38.90 -31.31 19.27
CA SER A 237 38.69 -31.82 20.62
C SER A 237 39.99 -32.27 21.28
N PHE A 238 40.89 -32.94 20.54
CA PHE A 238 42.22 -33.33 21.04
C PHE A 238 43.16 -32.14 21.25
N SER A 239 43.17 -31.16 20.35
CA SER A 239 43.97 -29.95 20.54
C SER A 239 43.54 -29.18 21.80
N LYS A 240 42.23 -29.05 22.05
CA LYS A 240 41.71 -28.43 23.29
C LYS A 240 42.02 -29.23 24.56
N GLN A 241 42.35 -30.52 24.44
CA GLN A 241 42.85 -31.36 25.53
C GLN A 241 44.36 -31.24 25.75
N ASN A 242 45.06 -30.35 25.04
CA ASN A 242 46.52 -30.28 24.98
C ASN A 242 47.16 -31.60 24.52
N LYS A 243 46.54 -32.26 23.53
CA LYS A 243 47.05 -33.48 22.88
C LYS A 243 47.32 -33.21 21.39
N PRO A 244 48.30 -32.36 21.06
CA PRO A 244 48.52 -31.90 19.70
C PRO A 244 48.92 -33.02 18.73
N ASP A 245 49.65 -34.06 19.15
CA ASP A 245 49.96 -35.22 18.30
C ASP A 245 48.70 -35.93 17.79
N SER A 246 47.75 -36.16 18.70
CA SER A 246 46.45 -36.74 18.34
C SER A 246 45.66 -35.79 17.45
N ALA A 247 45.71 -34.48 17.73
CA ALA A 247 45.05 -33.48 16.89
C ALA A 247 45.58 -33.52 15.45
N VAL A 248 46.90 -33.47 15.27
CA VAL A 248 47.58 -33.57 13.96
C VAL A 248 47.15 -34.84 13.22
N LEU A 249 47.15 -36.00 13.88
CA LEU A 249 46.71 -37.27 13.26
C LEU A 249 45.30 -37.16 12.66
N TYR A 250 44.34 -36.60 13.40
CA TYR A 250 42.96 -36.48 12.93
C TYR A 250 42.80 -35.38 11.87
N TYR A 251 43.51 -34.27 12.00
CA TYR A 251 43.52 -33.22 10.99
C TYR A 251 44.14 -33.70 9.67
N GLN A 252 45.24 -34.47 9.70
CA GLN A 252 45.83 -35.07 8.50
C GLN A 252 44.88 -36.05 7.81
N LYS A 253 44.14 -36.87 8.58
CA LYS A 253 43.08 -37.73 8.02
C LYS A 253 41.99 -36.91 7.34
N SER A 254 41.62 -35.77 7.92
CA SER A 254 40.67 -34.83 7.30
C SER A 254 41.25 -34.21 6.02
N LEU A 255 42.50 -33.73 6.07
CA LEU A 255 43.20 -33.11 4.94
C LEU A 255 43.30 -34.06 3.73
N ALA A 256 43.63 -35.33 3.96
CA ALA A 256 43.72 -36.33 2.90
C ALA A 256 42.40 -36.51 2.13
N ILE A 257 41.26 -36.40 2.82
CA ILE A 257 39.93 -36.43 2.17
C ILE A 257 39.69 -35.12 1.43
N VAL A 258 39.93 -33.99 2.09
CA VAL A 258 39.72 -32.66 1.54
C VAL A 258 40.51 -32.43 0.25
N ASP A 259 41.78 -32.85 0.21
CA ASP A 259 42.64 -32.73 -0.97
C ASP A 259 42.17 -33.63 -2.11
N ARG A 260 41.81 -34.88 -1.80
CA ARG A 260 41.34 -35.85 -2.80
C ARG A 260 40.09 -35.38 -3.54
N TYR A 261 39.17 -34.72 -2.83
CA TYR A 261 37.88 -34.31 -3.37
C TYR A 261 37.76 -32.79 -3.63
N GLY A 262 38.82 -32.02 -3.42
CA GLY A 262 38.86 -30.59 -3.73
C GLY A 262 37.98 -29.71 -2.83
N PHE A 263 37.81 -30.05 -1.55
CA PHE A 263 36.97 -29.28 -0.61
C PHE A 263 37.69 -28.04 -0.07
N ASN A 264 37.99 -27.07 -0.95
CA ASN A 264 38.84 -25.90 -0.66
C ASN A 264 38.41 -25.08 0.57
N GLU A 265 37.10 -24.90 0.80
CA GLU A 265 36.62 -24.19 1.98
C GLU A 265 36.99 -24.93 3.28
N LYS A 266 36.76 -26.25 3.32
CA LYS A 266 37.16 -27.05 4.48
C LYS A 266 38.68 -27.12 4.62
N LYS A 267 39.40 -27.03 3.50
CA LYS A 267 40.87 -26.98 3.49
C LYS A 267 41.42 -25.80 4.25
N ILE A 268 40.78 -24.63 4.19
CA ILE A 268 41.17 -23.46 5.00
C ILE A 268 41.09 -23.78 6.49
N GLU A 269 40.00 -24.41 6.93
CA GLU A 269 39.83 -24.73 8.35
C GLU A 269 40.86 -25.77 8.82
N VAL A 270 41.03 -26.85 8.04
CA VAL A 270 41.95 -27.94 8.37
C VAL A 270 43.40 -27.46 8.38
N THR A 271 43.82 -26.64 7.41
CA THR A 271 45.18 -26.09 7.36
C THR A 271 45.46 -25.12 8.50
N LYS A 272 44.49 -24.29 8.88
CA LYS A 272 44.60 -23.44 10.08
C LYS A 272 44.76 -24.28 11.36
N ASN A 273 43.96 -25.32 11.49
CA ASN A 273 44.00 -26.21 12.65
C ASN A 273 45.32 -27.00 12.72
N LEU A 274 45.88 -27.40 11.57
CA LEU A 274 47.22 -28.00 11.48
C LEU A 274 48.31 -27.00 11.86
N GLU A 275 48.27 -25.77 11.35
CA GLU A 275 49.20 -24.69 11.74
C GLU A 275 49.24 -24.54 13.27
N GLU A 276 48.07 -24.40 13.91
CA GLU A 276 47.95 -24.26 15.36
C GLU A 276 48.47 -25.50 16.12
N ALA A 277 48.16 -26.70 15.65
CA ALA A 277 48.58 -27.93 16.31
C ALA A 277 50.08 -28.21 16.16
N TYR A 278 50.68 -27.93 15.02
CA TYR A 278 52.13 -28.02 14.84
C TYR A 278 52.88 -26.95 15.64
N ALA A 279 52.30 -25.76 15.81
CA ALA A 279 52.86 -24.75 16.70
C ALA A 279 52.87 -25.23 18.16
N GLN A 280 51.83 -25.95 18.60
CA GLN A 280 51.79 -26.60 19.92
C GLN A 280 52.83 -27.73 20.08
N LEU A 281 53.30 -28.31 18.97
CA LEU A 281 54.37 -29.32 18.95
C LEU A 281 55.77 -28.71 18.80
N HIS A 282 55.88 -27.39 18.63
CA HIS A 282 57.12 -26.71 18.29
C HIS A 282 57.76 -27.19 16.96
N ASP A 283 56.94 -27.62 16.00
CA ASP A 283 57.37 -28.01 14.65
C ASP A 283 57.25 -26.81 13.69
N ASP A 284 58.27 -25.95 13.74
CA ASP A 284 58.32 -24.70 12.94
C ASP A 284 58.23 -24.95 11.43
N THR A 285 58.72 -26.09 10.96
CA THR A 285 58.70 -26.45 9.53
C THR A 285 57.28 -26.65 9.06
N ASN A 286 56.50 -27.49 9.76
CA ASN A 286 55.11 -27.73 9.41
C ASN A 286 54.22 -26.52 9.74
N THR A 287 54.48 -25.77 10.81
CA THR A 287 53.76 -24.52 11.09
C THR A 287 53.88 -23.54 9.92
N LYS A 288 55.09 -23.28 9.42
CA LYS A 288 55.31 -22.39 8.26
C LYS A 288 54.62 -22.92 7.00
N LYS A 289 54.73 -24.22 6.74
CA LYS A 289 54.08 -24.88 5.58
C LYS A 289 52.58 -24.61 5.57
N TYR A 290 51.88 -24.96 6.64
CA TYR A 290 50.41 -24.83 6.68
C TYR A 290 49.94 -23.38 6.81
N LYS A 291 50.73 -22.50 7.42
CA LYS A 291 50.47 -21.05 7.40
C LYS A 291 50.46 -20.48 5.99
N ILE A 292 51.48 -20.79 5.18
CA ILE A 292 51.56 -20.32 3.78
C ILE A 292 50.41 -20.88 2.95
N GLU A 293 50.09 -22.17 3.13
CA GLU A 293 48.98 -22.81 2.43
C GLU A 293 47.63 -22.17 2.80
N ASN A 294 47.42 -21.87 4.08
CA ASN A 294 46.21 -21.21 4.57
C ASN A 294 46.04 -19.80 4.00
N LEU A 295 47.11 -19.01 3.96
CA LEU A 295 47.10 -17.65 3.41
C LEU A 295 46.75 -17.65 1.92
N LYS A 296 47.38 -18.52 1.12
CA LYS A 296 47.07 -18.66 -0.32
C LYS A 296 45.60 -18.97 -0.58
N LEU A 297 44.99 -19.81 0.26
CA LEU A 297 43.57 -20.17 0.15
C LEU A 297 42.66 -19.00 0.56
N LYS A 298 43.02 -18.25 1.60
CA LYS A 298 42.25 -17.09 2.08
C LYS A 298 42.22 -15.95 1.07
N ASP A 299 43.33 -15.65 0.41
CA ASP A 299 43.41 -14.55 -0.56
C ASP A 299 42.45 -14.78 -1.75
N SER A 300 42.35 -16.02 -2.22
CA SER A 300 41.41 -16.42 -3.29
C SER A 300 39.93 -16.23 -2.90
N ILE A 301 39.58 -16.42 -1.62
CA ILE A 301 38.19 -16.33 -1.12
C ILE A 301 37.83 -14.92 -0.60
N ALA A 302 38.81 -14.15 -0.12
CA ALA A 302 38.59 -12.80 0.39
C ALA A 302 38.03 -11.85 -0.68
N TYR A 303 38.49 -11.98 -1.93
CA TYR A 303 37.98 -11.21 -3.08
C TYR A 303 36.47 -11.44 -3.29
N ASN A 304 36.04 -12.71 -3.36
CA ASN A 304 34.63 -13.07 -3.56
C ASN A 304 33.75 -12.58 -2.40
N LYS A 305 34.25 -12.63 -1.16
CA LYS A 305 33.53 -12.15 0.02
C LYS A 305 33.34 -10.63 -0.02
N ALA A 306 34.39 -9.86 -0.34
CA ALA A 306 34.31 -8.40 -0.39
C ALA A 306 33.34 -7.90 -1.47
N MET A 307 33.39 -8.50 -2.67
CA MET A 307 32.48 -8.18 -3.77
C MET A 307 31.02 -8.47 -3.40
N ALA A 308 30.74 -9.63 -2.80
CA ALA A 308 29.39 -10.00 -2.40
C ALA A 308 28.83 -9.12 -1.27
N VAL A 309 29.67 -8.71 -0.29
CA VAL A 309 29.26 -7.75 0.75
C VAL A 309 28.89 -6.42 0.12
N ASN A 310 29.77 -5.84 -0.72
CA ASN A 310 29.52 -4.56 -1.37
C ASN A 310 28.24 -4.59 -2.20
N LYS A 311 28.02 -5.64 -3.00
CA LYS A 311 26.79 -5.80 -3.80
C LYS A 311 25.53 -5.95 -2.93
N THR A 312 25.63 -6.69 -1.83
CA THR A 312 24.50 -6.87 -0.89
C THR A 312 24.12 -5.55 -0.23
N LEU A 313 25.11 -4.78 0.20
CA LEU A 313 24.89 -3.46 0.80
C LEU A 313 24.36 -2.47 -0.24
N SER A 314 24.92 -2.44 -1.46
CA SER A 314 24.46 -1.53 -2.51
C SER A 314 23.02 -1.81 -2.94
N LYS A 315 22.62 -3.08 -3.11
CA LYS A 315 21.21 -3.44 -3.38
C LYS A 315 20.26 -2.95 -2.30
N LYS A 316 20.69 -2.97 -1.03
CA LYS A 316 19.87 -2.45 0.08
C LYS A 316 19.80 -0.94 0.09
N GLU A 317 20.90 -0.26 -0.19
CA GLU A 317 20.92 1.20 -0.36
C GLU A 317 20.00 1.63 -1.50
N GLU A 318 20.05 0.95 -2.65
CA GLU A 318 19.14 1.18 -3.77
C GLU A 318 17.68 0.97 -3.37
N SER A 319 17.36 -0.14 -2.72
CA SER A 319 16.00 -0.44 -2.24
C SER A 319 15.49 0.59 -1.22
N PHE A 320 16.34 1.01 -0.29
CA PHE A 320 16.01 2.05 0.69
C PHE A 320 15.77 3.40 0.01
N ASN A 321 16.63 3.79 -0.92
CA ASN A 321 16.47 5.02 -1.70
C ASN A 321 15.18 5.01 -2.53
N GLN A 322 14.82 3.86 -3.10
CA GLN A 322 13.55 3.72 -3.82
C GLN A 322 12.35 3.93 -2.89
N GLN A 323 12.33 3.28 -1.71
CA GLN A 323 11.27 3.46 -0.72
C GLN A 323 11.17 4.91 -0.23
N LEU A 324 12.33 5.56 -0.04
CA LEU A 324 12.40 6.97 0.35
C LEU A 324 11.82 7.88 -0.73
N ASN A 325 12.14 7.62 -2.00
CA ASN A 325 11.61 8.36 -3.15
C ASN A 325 10.08 8.19 -3.30
N GLU A 326 9.56 6.97 -3.11
CA GLU A 326 8.12 6.70 -3.10
C GLU A 326 7.42 7.49 -1.97
N SER A 327 7.99 7.46 -0.76
CA SER A 327 7.49 8.24 0.37
C SER A 327 7.50 9.75 0.09
N HIS A 328 8.57 10.28 -0.50
CA HIS A 328 8.65 11.68 -0.89
C HIS A 328 7.61 12.05 -1.96
N SER A 329 7.38 11.19 -2.95
CA SER A 329 6.36 11.42 -3.98
C SER A 329 4.95 11.54 -3.36
N VAL A 330 4.60 10.64 -2.45
CA VAL A 330 3.33 10.69 -1.70
C VAL A 330 3.22 11.99 -0.89
N SER A 331 4.30 12.38 -0.18
CA SER A 331 4.31 13.61 0.62
C SER A 331 4.12 14.88 -0.23
N LYS A 332 4.74 14.97 -1.42
CA LYS A 332 4.58 16.10 -2.35
C LYS A 332 3.15 16.20 -2.86
N GLY A 333 2.51 15.07 -3.19
CA GLY A 333 1.11 15.03 -3.61
C GLY A 333 0.16 15.58 -2.55
N LEU A 334 0.36 15.23 -1.27
CA LEU A 334 -0.42 15.75 -0.16
C LEU A 334 -0.25 17.26 0.02
N ILE A 335 0.97 17.79 -0.11
CA ILE A 335 1.23 19.23 -0.03
C ILE A 335 0.48 19.99 -1.14
N ILE A 336 0.53 19.49 -2.37
CA ILE A 336 -0.18 20.10 -3.51
C ILE A 336 -1.69 20.08 -3.28
N ALA A 337 -2.24 18.97 -2.79
CA ALA A 337 -3.67 18.87 -2.47
C ALA A 337 -4.10 19.87 -1.38
N CYS A 338 -3.30 20.03 -0.33
CA CYS A 338 -3.55 21.02 0.73
C CYS A 338 -3.50 22.46 0.18
N LEU A 339 -2.52 22.79 -0.67
CA LEU A 339 -2.44 24.11 -1.30
C LEU A 339 -3.65 24.38 -2.21
N ALA A 340 -4.07 23.39 -3.00
CA ALA A 340 -5.27 23.52 -3.83
C ALA A 340 -6.54 23.76 -2.97
N LEU A 341 -6.67 23.05 -1.84
CA LEU A 341 -7.78 23.24 -0.91
C LEU A 341 -7.80 24.65 -0.30
N ILE A 342 -6.64 25.19 0.08
CA ILE A 342 -6.50 26.56 0.59
C ILE A 342 -6.93 27.57 -0.48
N ILE A 343 -6.52 27.38 -1.74
CA ILE A 343 -6.92 28.26 -2.85
C ILE A 343 -8.43 28.22 -3.08
N ILE A 344 -9.05 27.04 -3.04
CA ILE A 344 -10.50 26.87 -3.18
C ILE A 344 -11.24 27.56 -2.04
N LEU A 345 -10.81 27.36 -0.79
CA LEU A 345 -11.37 28.02 0.39
C LEU A 345 -11.23 29.54 0.28
N GLY A 346 -10.07 30.03 -0.14
CA GLY A 346 -9.83 31.44 -0.41
C GLY A 346 -10.78 32.03 -1.46
N ALA A 347 -11.01 31.32 -2.56
CA ALA A 347 -11.95 31.74 -3.60
C ALA A 347 -13.41 31.78 -3.11
N VAL A 348 -13.83 30.81 -2.29
CA VAL A 348 -15.16 30.77 -1.68
C VAL A 348 -15.34 31.93 -0.70
N ILE A 349 -14.36 32.17 0.17
CA ILE A 349 -14.37 33.30 1.11
C ILE A 349 -14.43 34.62 0.33
N PHE A 350 -13.60 34.78 -0.71
CA PHE A 350 -13.62 35.98 -1.54
C PHE A 350 -14.98 36.22 -2.22
N LYS A 351 -15.58 35.18 -2.80
CA LYS A 351 -16.90 35.26 -3.44
C LYS A 351 -17.99 35.66 -2.44
N THR A 352 -17.96 35.09 -1.23
CA THR A 352 -18.96 35.42 -0.19
C THR A 352 -18.81 36.85 0.33
N LEU A 353 -17.57 37.34 0.53
CA LEU A 353 -17.31 38.73 0.91
C LEU A 353 -17.76 39.71 -0.17
N ARG A 354 -17.46 39.43 -1.44
CA ARG A 354 -17.88 40.26 -2.57
C ARG A 354 -19.41 40.34 -2.70
N LEU A 355 -20.10 39.23 -2.50
CA LEU A 355 -21.57 39.18 -2.52
C LEU A 355 -22.18 40.00 -1.36
N ARG A 356 -21.64 39.84 -0.14
CA ARG A 356 -22.06 40.65 1.01
C ARG A 356 -21.88 42.15 0.77
N LYS A 357 -20.74 42.56 0.21
CA LYS A 357 -20.49 43.96 -0.15
C LYS A 357 -21.54 44.49 -1.14
N LYS A 358 -21.84 43.72 -2.20
CA LYS A 358 -22.87 44.09 -3.19
C LYS A 358 -24.27 44.22 -2.57
N HIS A 359 -24.64 43.31 -1.67
CA HIS A 359 -25.92 43.41 -0.95
C HIS A 359 -25.96 44.67 -0.08
N LYS A 360 -24.89 44.96 0.66
CA LYS A 360 -24.77 46.15 1.51
C LYS A 360 -24.94 47.44 0.71
N GLU A 361 -24.31 47.54 -0.45
CA GLU A 361 -24.44 48.69 -1.37
C GLU A 361 -25.89 48.86 -1.86
N ALA A 362 -26.53 47.77 -2.29
CA ALA A 362 -27.91 47.80 -2.80
C ALA A 362 -28.93 48.20 -1.72
N VAL A 363 -28.82 47.64 -0.51
CA VAL A 363 -29.71 48.00 0.60
C VAL A 363 -29.43 49.42 1.10
N SER A 364 -28.16 49.86 1.16
CA SER A 364 -27.81 51.24 1.54
C SER A 364 -28.40 52.27 0.57
N ARG A 365 -28.40 51.97 -0.74
CA ARG A 365 -29.04 52.83 -1.75
C ARG A 365 -30.55 52.94 -1.52
N ILE A 366 -31.25 51.81 -1.38
CA ILE A 366 -32.69 51.78 -1.08
C ILE A 366 -33.00 52.47 0.27
N TYR A 367 -32.07 52.39 1.23
CA TYR A 367 -32.21 53.04 2.53
C TYR A 367 -32.12 54.57 2.42
N ARG A 368 -31.21 55.12 1.62
CA ARG A 368 -31.01 56.57 1.49
C ARG A 368 -31.94 57.23 0.48
N GLU A 369 -32.15 56.58 -0.66
CA GLU A 369 -32.77 57.18 -1.85
C GLU A 369 -34.20 56.66 -2.11
N GLY A 370 -34.64 55.61 -1.40
CA GLY A 370 -35.91 54.94 -1.66
C GLY A 370 -35.83 53.98 -2.86
N ILE A 371 -36.98 53.48 -3.30
CA ILE A 371 -37.07 52.58 -4.47
C ILE A 371 -37.18 53.43 -5.74
N SER A 372 -36.24 53.30 -6.67
CA SER A 372 -36.41 53.87 -8.01
C SER A 372 -37.50 53.12 -8.78
N PRO A 373 -38.33 53.78 -9.60
CA PRO A 373 -39.32 53.09 -10.43
C PRO A 373 -38.61 52.07 -11.32
N VAL A 374 -38.97 50.81 -11.16
CA VAL A 374 -38.42 49.71 -11.96
C VAL A 374 -38.94 49.88 -13.38
N ILE A 375 -38.03 49.91 -14.36
CA ILE A 375 -38.43 49.75 -15.77
C ILE A 375 -38.87 48.29 -15.91
N TYR A 376 -40.18 48.06 -15.89
CA TYR A 376 -40.73 46.77 -16.23
C TYR A 376 -40.48 46.53 -17.72
N GLU A 377 -39.82 45.44 -18.08
CA GLU A 377 -39.87 44.93 -19.46
C GLU A 377 -41.35 44.68 -19.80
N GLU A 378 -41.82 45.21 -20.94
CA GLU A 378 -43.22 45.05 -21.37
C GLU A 378 -43.55 43.55 -21.48
N ASP A 379 -44.60 43.12 -20.76
CA ASP A 379 -45.02 41.72 -20.74
C ASP A 379 -45.65 41.34 -22.10
N PRO A 380 -45.12 40.34 -22.83
CA PRO A 380 -45.68 39.91 -24.11
C PRO A 380 -47.14 39.45 -24.04
N GLN A 381 -47.64 39.02 -22.86
CA GLN A 381 -49.01 38.53 -22.72
C GLN A 381 -50.06 39.66 -22.67
N GLU A 382 -49.74 40.85 -22.14
CA GLU A 382 -50.67 42.00 -22.16
C GLU A 382 -50.84 42.60 -23.57
N ILE A 383 -49.85 42.42 -24.46
CA ILE A 383 -49.93 42.82 -25.87
C ILE A 383 -51.03 42.02 -26.59
N SER A 384 -51.28 40.77 -26.17
CA SER A 384 -52.27 39.88 -26.80
C SER A 384 -53.72 40.26 -26.47
N GLU A 385 -54.00 40.77 -25.27
CA GLU A 385 -55.33 41.29 -24.90
C GLU A 385 -55.65 42.61 -25.62
N ASP A 386 -54.67 43.48 -25.85
CA ASP A 386 -54.85 44.72 -26.63
C ASP A 386 -55.05 44.47 -28.14
N ILE A 387 -54.60 43.32 -28.65
CA ILE A 387 -54.84 42.90 -30.04
C ILE A 387 -56.23 42.26 -30.20
N GLN A 388 -56.73 41.49 -29.23
CA GLN A 388 -58.08 40.91 -29.31
C GLN A 388 -59.19 41.95 -29.13
N ALA A 389 -58.95 43.05 -28.40
CA ALA A 389 -59.89 44.17 -28.29
C ALA A 389 -59.91 45.11 -29.52
N LYS A 390 -58.97 44.95 -30.47
CA LYS A 390 -58.84 45.78 -31.68
C LYS A 390 -59.68 45.32 -32.89
N ASN A 391 -60.38 44.18 -32.79
CA ASN A 391 -61.22 43.66 -33.89
C ASN A 391 -62.68 44.11 -33.86
N THR A 392 -63.03 45.07 -33.00
CA THR A 392 -64.28 45.83 -33.12
C THR A 392 -64.05 47.27 -32.66
N SER A 393 -64.20 48.20 -33.61
CA SER A 393 -64.12 49.67 -33.50
C SER A 393 -62.71 50.31 -33.35
N THR A 394 -62.53 51.38 -34.12
CA THR A 394 -61.38 52.29 -34.25
C THR A 394 -60.71 52.71 -32.94
N PRO A 395 -59.41 53.08 -32.91
CA PRO A 395 -58.74 53.58 -31.72
C PRO A 395 -59.27 54.99 -31.42
N THR A 396 -60.39 55.07 -30.72
CA THR A 396 -60.82 56.32 -30.10
C THR A 396 -59.78 56.63 -29.03
N GLU A 397 -58.91 57.63 -29.27
CA GLU A 397 -58.23 58.33 -28.19
C GLU A 397 -59.29 58.62 -27.14
N ILE A 398 -59.17 57.98 -25.98
CA ILE A 398 -60.07 58.27 -24.88
C ILE A 398 -59.75 59.71 -24.47
N LYS A 399 -60.56 60.66 -24.95
CA LYS A 399 -60.50 62.05 -24.51
C LYS A 399 -61.07 62.10 -23.09
N ILE A 400 -60.21 61.84 -22.12
CA ILE A 400 -60.49 62.09 -20.71
C ILE A 400 -60.43 63.60 -20.52
N SER A 401 -61.50 64.22 -20.02
CA SER A 401 -61.46 65.65 -19.71
C SER A 401 -60.46 65.91 -18.58
N PRO A 402 -59.81 67.09 -18.54
CA PRO A 402 -58.89 67.44 -17.46
C PRO A 402 -59.51 67.28 -16.06
N GLU A 403 -60.82 67.56 -15.93
CA GLU A 403 -61.58 67.41 -14.69
C GLU A 403 -61.72 65.94 -14.25
N VAL A 404 -62.03 65.03 -15.18
CA VAL A 404 -62.13 63.59 -14.87
C VAL A 404 -60.74 63.01 -14.58
N GLU A 405 -59.71 63.46 -15.31
CA GLU A 405 -58.33 63.05 -15.05
C GLU A 405 -57.86 63.49 -13.65
N GLU A 406 -58.15 64.73 -13.25
CA GLU A 406 -57.84 65.25 -11.91
C GLU A 406 -58.62 64.50 -10.82
N ASN A 407 -59.90 64.21 -11.04
CA ASN A 407 -60.71 63.43 -10.10
C ASN A 407 -60.14 62.00 -9.90
N ILE A 408 -59.66 61.36 -10.97
CA ILE A 408 -59.00 60.05 -10.87
C ILE A 408 -57.68 60.17 -10.09
N LEU A 409 -56.88 61.21 -10.33
CA LEU A 409 -55.63 61.44 -9.61
C LEU A 409 -55.86 61.69 -8.12
N GLN A 410 -56.87 62.49 -7.77
CA GLN A 410 -57.26 62.74 -6.39
C GLN A 410 -57.79 61.47 -5.71
N GLY A 411 -58.58 60.66 -6.43
CA GLY A 411 -59.05 59.36 -5.95
C GLY A 411 -57.90 58.37 -5.71
N LEU A 412 -56.93 58.31 -6.62
CA LEU A 412 -55.72 57.51 -6.47
C LEU A 412 -54.87 57.98 -5.28
N LYS A 413 -54.81 59.29 -5.03
CA LYS A 413 -54.11 59.85 -3.88
C LYS A 413 -54.74 59.40 -2.56
N ILE A 414 -56.07 59.50 -2.43
CA ILE A 414 -56.80 59.02 -1.24
C ILE A 414 -56.61 57.51 -1.07
N PHE A 415 -56.69 56.74 -2.15
CA PHE A 415 -56.44 55.30 -2.16
C PHE A 415 -55.03 54.93 -1.67
N GLU A 416 -54.01 55.69 -2.11
CA GLU A 416 -52.62 55.55 -1.63
C GLU A 416 -52.49 55.92 -0.15
N GLU A 417 -53.08 57.05 0.28
CA GLU A 417 -53.02 57.54 1.67
C GLU A 417 -53.72 56.59 2.66
N ASN A 418 -54.84 55.98 2.26
CA ASN A 418 -55.57 55.01 3.07
C ASN A 418 -54.95 53.60 3.06
N LEU A 419 -53.86 53.38 2.32
CA LEU A 419 -53.18 52.08 2.16
C LEU A 419 -54.10 50.97 1.61
N GLU A 420 -55.14 51.33 0.87
CA GLU A 420 -56.15 50.39 0.36
C GLU A 420 -55.56 49.40 -0.67
N PHE A 421 -54.41 49.74 -1.26
CA PHE A 421 -53.64 48.84 -2.13
C PHE A 421 -53.16 47.56 -1.40
N ASN A 422 -53.07 47.53 -0.07
CA ASN A 422 -52.74 46.33 0.70
C ASN A 422 -53.92 45.35 0.83
N ASN A 423 -55.11 45.71 0.34
CA ASN A 423 -56.24 44.79 0.34
C ASN A 423 -56.00 43.63 -0.65
N LYS A 424 -56.04 42.40 -0.16
CA LYS A 424 -55.92 41.16 -0.95
C LYS A 424 -56.95 41.02 -2.08
N ASN A 425 -58.09 41.69 -1.98
CA ASN A 425 -59.16 41.68 -2.97
C ASN A 425 -59.10 42.89 -3.92
N ILE A 426 -58.04 43.71 -3.87
CA ILE A 426 -57.93 44.85 -4.78
C ILE A 426 -57.79 44.37 -6.22
N SER A 427 -58.61 44.94 -7.10
CA SER A 427 -58.59 44.70 -8.53
C SER A 427 -58.89 46.00 -9.24
N ARG A 428 -58.53 46.09 -10.52
CA ARG A 428 -58.84 47.26 -11.35
C ARG A 428 -60.34 47.58 -11.33
N TYR A 429 -61.17 46.55 -11.36
CA TYR A 429 -62.63 46.67 -11.30
C TYR A 429 -63.10 47.26 -9.97
N ASN A 430 -62.58 46.74 -8.86
CA ASN A 430 -62.99 47.19 -7.53
C ASN A 430 -62.59 48.64 -7.28
N LEU A 431 -61.36 49.04 -7.66
CA LEU A 431 -60.91 50.42 -7.50
C LEU A 431 -61.70 51.40 -8.38
N ALA A 432 -61.98 51.02 -9.63
CA ALA A 432 -62.75 51.86 -10.53
C ALA A 432 -64.18 52.09 -10.01
N ASN A 433 -64.82 51.06 -9.46
CA ASN A 433 -66.14 51.19 -8.85
C ASN A 433 -66.13 52.04 -7.58
N THR A 434 -65.11 51.90 -6.71
CA THR A 434 -64.98 52.73 -5.49
C THR A 434 -64.83 54.22 -5.83
N LEU A 435 -64.16 54.53 -6.94
CA LEU A 435 -63.95 55.89 -7.40
C LEU A 435 -65.07 56.39 -8.33
N ASP A 436 -66.10 55.57 -8.62
CA ASP A 436 -67.18 55.83 -9.58
C ASP A 436 -66.67 56.22 -10.99
N ILE A 437 -65.66 55.49 -11.49
CA ILE A 437 -65.00 55.74 -12.78
C ILE A 437 -64.95 54.51 -13.67
N ASN A 438 -64.69 54.73 -14.96
CA ASN A 438 -64.47 53.65 -15.91
C ASN A 438 -63.09 52.99 -15.70
N THR A 439 -63.05 51.65 -15.66
CA THR A 439 -61.81 50.85 -15.51
C THR A 439 -60.74 51.13 -16.58
N LYS A 440 -61.16 51.50 -17.80
CA LYS A 440 -60.29 51.90 -18.91
C LYS A 440 -59.67 53.28 -18.66
N TYR A 441 -60.42 54.20 -18.06
CA TYR A 441 -59.93 55.54 -17.71
C TYR A 441 -58.89 55.43 -16.59
N LEU A 442 -59.18 54.63 -15.55
CA LEU A 442 -58.24 54.33 -14.47
C LEU A 442 -56.92 53.76 -14.99
N SER A 443 -56.98 52.74 -15.86
CA SER A 443 -55.76 52.14 -16.45
C SER A 443 -54.97 53.15 -17.28
N THR A 444 -55.67 53.99 -18.04
CA THR A 444 -55.05 55.01 -18.91
C THR A 444 -54.35 56.08 -18.07
N VAL A 445 -54.98 56.55 -17.00
CA VAL A 445 -54.41 57.56 -16.08
C VAL A 445 -53.21 56.99 -15.31
N ILE A 446 -53.30 55.76 -14.79
CA ILE A 446 -52.17 55.10 -14.12
C ILE A 446 -51.00 54.92 -15.10
N LYS A 447 -51.25 54.45 -16.32
CA LYS A 447 -50.19 54.28 -17.33
C LYS A 447 -49.58 55.61 -17.75
N LYS A 448 -50.39 56.67 -17.90
CA LYS A 448 -49.94 58.01 -18.29
C LYS A 448 -49.07 58.67 -17.21
N HIS A 449 -49.52 58.68 -15.96
CA HIS A 449 -48.91 59.43 -14.86
C HIS A 449 -47.96 58.63 -13.97
N LYS A 450 -48.28 57.37 -13.70
CA LYS A 450 -47.47 56.50 -12.85
C LYS A 450 -46.51 55.62 -13.64
N LYS A 451 -46.65 55.57 -14.98
CA LYS A 451 -45.84 54.74 -15.90
C LYS A 451 -45.85 53.24 -15.57
N PHE A 452 -46.95 52.78 -14.99
CA PHE A 452 -47.17 51.39 -14.63
C PHE A 452 -48.48 50.88 -15.25
N ASN A 453 -48.59 49.58 -15.51
CA ASN A 453 -49.92 48.95 -15.58
C ASN A 453 -50.52 48.82 -14.16
N PHE A 454 -51.79 48.46 -14.06
CA PHE A 454 -52.48 48.40 -12.76
C PHE A 454 -51.78 47.45 -11.77
N ASN A 455 -51.38 46.25 -12.21
CA ASN A 455 -50.74 45.26 -11.34
C ASN A 455 -49.35 45.72 -10.88
N GLN A 456 -48.57 46.30 -11.78
CA GLN A 456 -47.26 46.90 -11.48
C GLN A 456 -47.40 48.05 -10.48
N TYR A 457 -48.42 48.90 -10.65
CA TYR A 457 -48.69 50.01 -9.75
C TYR A 457 -49.01 49.52 -8.34
N ILE A 458 -49.91 48.54 -8.21
CA ILE A 458 -50.24 47.93 -6.91
C ILE A 458 -49.02 47.25 -6.28
N ASN A 459 -48.26 46.47 -7.05
CA ASN A 459 -47.05 45.80 -6.57
C ASN A 459 -45.98 46.80 -6.12
N HIS A 460 -45.77 47.88 -6.86
CA HIS A 460 -44.82 48.93 -6.51
C HIS A 460 -45.22 49.60 -5.19
N LEU A 461 -46.50 49.95 -5.02
CA LEU A 461 -47.01 50.54 -3.77
C LEU A 461 -46.83 49.59 -2.58
N ARG A 462 -47.16 48.30 -2.74
CA ARG A 462 -47.02 47.27 -1.70
C ARG A 462 -45.57 47.06 -1.27
N ILE A 463 -44.65 46.93 -2.23
CA ILE A 463 -43.22 46.75 -1.93
C ILE A 463 -42.62 48.02 -1.33
N ASN A 464 -43.02 49.21 -1.79
CA ASN A 464 -42.58 50.47 -1.20
C ASN A 464 -43.07 50.63 0.25
N TYR A 465 -44.34 50.30 0.50
CA TYR A 465 -44.92 50.30 1.85
C TYR A 465 -44.14 49.39 2.80
N ILE A 466 -43.91 48.12 2.43
CA ILE A 466 -43.21 47.19 3.32
C ILE A 466 -41.75 47.56 3.52
N ILE A 467 -41.06 48.12 2.52
CA ILE A 467 -39.70 48.63 2.72
C ILE A 467 -39.72 49.79 3.71
N ASN A 468 -40.68 50.71 3.61
CA ASN A 468 -40.80 51.80 4.57
C ASN A 468 -41.04 51.29 5.99
N GLN A 469 -41.92 50.30 6.16
CA GLN A 469 -42.15 49.66 7.46
C GLN A 469 -40.89 48.95 7.97
N LEU A 470 -40.18 48.20 7.12
CA LEU A 470 -38.92 47.55 7.51
C LEU A 470 -37.84 48.57 7.93
N LYS A 471 -37.83 49.77 7.34
CA LYS A 471 -36.87 50.84 7.69
C LYS A 471 -37.20 51.48 9.03
N ASN A 472 -38.47 51.84 9.24
CA ASN A 472 -38.87 52.71 10.36
C ASN A 472 -39.35 51.94 11.60
N GLU A 473 -39.82 50.70 11.43
CA GLU A 473 -40.46 49.91 12.48
C GLU A 473 -39.74 48.56 12.67
N PRO A 474 -38.76 48.46 13.59
CA PRO A 474 -37.93 47.26 13.77
C PRO A 474 -38.72 45.96 14.04
N GLN A 475 -39.95 46.03 14.55
CA GLN A 475 -40.80 44.86 14.74
C GLN A 475 -41.12 44.14 13.43
N TYR A 476 -41.21 44.85 12.29
CA TYR A 476 -41.49 44.24 10.99
C TYR A 476 -40.34 43.31 10.54
N ARG A 477 -39.11 43.57 10.99
CA ARG A 477 -37.93 42.75 10.66
C ARG A 477 -37.96 41.38 11.35
N LYS A 478 -38.73 41.25 12.44
CA LYS A 478 -38.90 39.99 13.19
C LYS A 478 -39.99 39.09 12.62
N TYR A 479 -40.82 39.60 11.72
CA TYR A 479 -41.90 38.82 11.11
C TYR A 479 -41.38 37.81 10.10
N LYS A 480 -42.06 36.66 10.03
CA LYS A 480 -41.81 35.67 8.98
C LYS A 480 -42.21 36.27 7.62
N ILE A 481 -41.47 35.93 6.57
CA ILE A 481 -41.73 36.47 5.21
C ILE A 481 -43.17 36.20 4.75
N ASN A 482 -43.78 35.07 5.13
CA ASN A 482 -45.20 34.78 4.85
C ASN A 482 -46.14 35.82 5.45
N HIS A 483 -45.85 36.30 6.66
CA HIS A 483 -46.66 37.32 7.32
C HIS A 483 -46.46 38.70 6.66
N LEU A 484 -45.23 39.02 6.23
CA LEU A 484 -44.96 40.23 5.44
C LEU A 484 -45.72 40.23 4.10
N ALA A 485 -45.85 39.07 3.46
CA ALA A 485 -46.66 38.90 2.25
C ALA A 485 -48.16 39.13 2.52
N GLU A 486 -48.66 38.63 3.66
CA GLU A 486 -50.07 38.76 4.03
C GLU A 486 -50.47 40.22 4.32
N ILE A 487 -49.67 40.95 5.12
CA ILE A 487 -49.95 42.36 5.46
C ILE A 487 -49.82 43.32 4.27
N THR A 488 -49.11 42.89 3.22
CA THR A 488 -49.01 43.63 1.95
C THR A 488 -50.04 43.19 0.92
N GLY A 489 -50.94 42.25 1.26
CA GLY A 489 -52.03 41.83 0.38
C GLY A 489 -51.65 40.84 -0.72
N TYR A 490 -50.50 40.17 -0.63
CA TYR A 490 -50.14 39.09 -1.56
C TYR A 490 -50.83 37.78 -1.17
N SER A 491 -51.29 37.05 -2.19
CA SER A 491 -51.93 35.74 -2.03
C SER A 491 -50.94 34.61 -1.68
N SER A 492 -49.64 34.81 -1.92
CA SER A 492 -48.61 33.83 -1.57
C SER A 492 -47.26 34.47 -1.23
N HIS A 493 -46.52 33.79 -0.36
CA HIS A 493 -45.13 34.10 -0.04
C HIS A 493 -44.22 34.16 -1.28
N SER A 494 -44.43 33.25 -2.23
CA SER A 494 -43.62 33.15 -3.43
C SER A 494 -43.83 34.34 -4.36
N ALA A 495 -45.09 34.78 -4.56
CA ALA A 495 -45.41 35.97 -5.35
C ALA A 495 -44.80 37.24 -4.73
N PHE A 496 -44.94 37.41 -3.41
CA PHE A 496 -44.30 38.50 -2.67
C PHE A 496 -42.77 38.48 -2.83
N SER A 497 -42.14 37.33 -2.60
CA SER A 497 -40.68 37.21 -2.65
C SER A 497 -40.10 37.45 -4.04
N LEU A 498 -40.83 37.06 -5.09
CA LEU A 498 -40.43 37.29 -6.48
C LEU A 498 -40.52 38.78 -6.82
N GLU A 499 -41.63 39.43 -6.50
CA GLU A 499 -41.83 40.85 -6.79
C GLU A 499 -40.91 41.74 -5.94
N PHE A 500 -40.74 41.40 -4.65
CA PHE A 500 -39.78 42.05 -3.77
C PHE A 500 -38.35 41.95 -4.35
N LYS A 501 -37.94 40.79 -4.88
CA LYS A 501 -36.63 40.65 -5.53
C LYS A 501 -36.54 41.40 -6.85
N LYS A 502 -37.62 41.40 -7.65
CA LYS A 502 -37.67 42.15 -8.92
C LYS A 502 -37.46 43.65 -8.67
N ILE A 503 -38.07 44.17 -7.61
CA ILE A 503 -38.02 45.58 -7.25
C ILE A 503 -36.75 45.96 -6.50
N THR A 504 -36.30 45.16 -5.55
CA THR A 504 -35.15 45.50 -4.69
C THR A 504 -33.81 44.93 -5.17
N GLY A 505 -33.84 43.93 -6.06
CA GLY A 505 -32.69 43.13 -6.45
C GLY A 505 -32.31 42.03 -5.45
N LEU A 506 -32.96 41.96 -4.27
CA LEU A 506 -32.66 41.00 -3.21
C LEU A 506 -33.92 40.24 -2.77
N HIS A 507 -33.74 38.99 -2.31
CA HIS A 507 -34.83 38.31 -1.60
C HIS A 507 -35.12 39.01 -0.26
N PRO A 508 -36.38 39.00 0.22
CA PRO A 508 -36.77 39.65 1.48
C PRO A 508 -35.86 39.31 2.67
N SER A 509 -35.49 38.04 2.84
CA SER A 509 -34.62 37.59 3.94
C SER A 509 -33.20 38.17 3.86
N ALA A 510 -32.63 38.27 2.65
CA ALA A 510 -31.32 38.87 2.43
C ALA A 510 -31.37 40.39 2.64
N PHE A 511 -32.46 41.04 2.24
CA PHE A 511 -32.68 42.46 2.45
C PHE A 511 -32.77 42.79 3.94
N ILE A 512 -33.62 42.09 4.70
CA ILE A 512 -33.79 42.31 6.16
C ILE A 512 -32.48 42.08 6.90
N LYS A 513 -31.80 40.96 6.61
CA LYS A 513 -30.50 40.67 7.24
C LYS A 513 -29.46 41.76 6.97
N THR A 514 -29.39 42.23 5.73
CA THR A 514 -28.44 43.29 5.36
C THR A 514 -28.86 44.63 5.98
N LEU A 515 -30.16 44.88 6.11
CA LEU A 515 -30.70 46.07 6.76
C LEU A 515 -30.29 46.12 8.24
N ASP A 516 -30.39 45.00 8.96
CA ASP A 516 -29.93 44.88 10.36
C ASP A 516 -28.40 45.05 10.52
N GLU A 517 -27.62 44.79 9.47
CA GLU A 517 -26.16 45.00 9.47
C GLU A 517 -25.76 46.47 9.20
N ILE A 518 -26.68 47.33 8.74
CA ILE A 518 -26.39 48.73 8.39
C ILE A 518 -27.18 49.77 9.18
N SER A 519 -28.31 49.38 9.78
CA SER A 519 -29.08 50.20 10.74
C SER A 519 -28.50 50.06 12.14
#